data_AF-A0A1T2L1U4-F1
#
_entry.id   AF-A0A1T2L1U4-F1
#
_cell.length_a   1.000
_cell.length_b   1.000
_cell.length_c   1.000
_cell.angle_alpha   90.00
_cell.angle_beta   90.00
_cell.angle_gamma   90.00
#
_symmetry.space_group_name_H-M   'P 1'
#
loop_
_entity.id
_entity.type
_entity.pdbx_description
1 polymer ?
#
loop_
_entity_poly.entity_id
_entity_poly.type
_entity_poly.pdbx_seq_one_letter_code
_entity_poly.pdbx_strand_id
1 'polypeptide(L)' 'MRLGGDDDYDNNGRFIPTTAVDQCNASLANWFGVESEDMSTLFPNLGNFASGDISTSYLNFI' A
#
# COMPACT_ATOMS: atom_id res chain seq x y z
N MET A 1 5.19 -17.52 8.62
CA MET A 1 6.04 -17.71 7.41
C MET A 1 6.24 -19.19 7.18
N ARG A 2 5.56 -19.77 6.17
CA ARG A 2 5.67 -21.18 5.81
C ARG A 2 5.68 -21.27 4.27
N LEU A 3 6.54 -22.12 3.72
CA LEU A 3 6.55 -22.47 2.30
C LEU A 3 5.21 -23.12 1.93
N GLY A 4 4.56 -22.65 0.85
CA GLY A 4 3.21 -23.07 0.45
C GLY A 4 2.07 -22.50 1.32
N GLY A 5 2.25 -21.32 1.92
CA GLY A 5 1.17 -20.55 2.56
C GLY A 5 0.42 -19.66 1.55
N ASP A 6 -0.68 -19.03 1.97
CA ASP A 6 -1.58 -18.25 1.08
C ASP A 6 -0.87 -17.11 0.33
N ASP A 7 0.23 -16.60 0.87
CA ASP A 7 1.04 -15.53 0.29
C ASP A 7 2.22 -16.03 -0.59
N ASP A 8 2.35 -17.35 -0.79
CA ASP A 8 3.42 -17.95 -1.61
C ASP A 8 3.00 -18.10 -3.07
N TYR A 9 3.63 -17.30 -3.93
CA TYR A 9 3.41 -17.38 -5.36
C TYR A 9 4.17 -18.56 -5.96
N ASP A 10 3.41 -19.49 -6.55
CA ASP A 10 3.90 -20.62 -7.36
C ASP A 10 4.79 -21.62 -6.60
N ASN A 11 4.65 -21.70 -5.26
CA ASN A 11 5.33 -22.69 -4.42
C ASN A 11 6.87 -22.61 -4.46
N ASN A 12 7.40 -21.44 -4.85
CA ASN A 12 8.84 -21.17 -4.97
C ASN A 12 9.41 -20.38 -3.78
N GLY A 13 8.63 -20.17 -2.72
CA GLY A 13 9.03 -19.34 -1.58
C GLY A 13 9.07 -17.85 -1.93
N ARG A 14 8.34 -17.44 -2.97
CA ARG A 14 8.20 -16.03 -3.37
C ARG A 14 7.01 -15.45 -2.64
N PHE A 15 7.29 -14.70 -1.59
CA PHE A 15 6.29 -14.02 -0.81
C PHE A 15 5.86 -12.73 -1.51
N ILE A 16 4.56 -12.58 -1.78
CA ILE A 16 3.99 -11.31 -2.25
C ILE A 16 3.56 -10.52 -1.00
N PRO A 17 4.13 -9.34 -0.73
CA PRO A 17 3.69 -8.51 0.39
C PRO A 17 2.22 -8.10 0.22
N THR A 18 1.46 -8.15 1.32
CA THR A 18 0.08 -7.65 1.37
C THR A 18 0.01 -6.13 1.24
N THR A 19 1.09 -5.42 1.59
CA THR A 19 1.23 -3.98 1.46
C THR A 19 1.69 -3.59 0.06
N ALA A 20 0.91 -2.76 -0.63
CA ALA A 20 1.30 -2.24 -1.93
C ALA A 20 2.37 -1.13 -1.84
N VAL A 21 3.19 -1.02 -2.88
CA VAL A 21 4.20 0.05 -3.02
C VAL A 21 3.54 1.44 -2.99
N ASP A 22 2.34 1.57 -3.58
CA ASP A 22 1.59 2.82 -3.58
C ASP A 22 1.17 3.25 -2.16
N GLN A 23 0.82 2.31 -1.27
CA GLN A 23 0.51 2.62 0.13
C GLN A 23 1.76 3.11 0.88
N CYS A 24 2.92 2.49 0.64
CA CYS A 24 4.19 2.96 1.21
C CYS A 24 4.55 4.37 0.74
N ASN A 25 4.50 4.61 -0.57
CA ASN A 25 4.90 5.88 -1.16
C ASN A 25 3.92 7.01 -0.84
N ALA A 26 2.62 6.74 -0.81
CA ALA A 26 1.61 7.71 -0.41
C ALA A 26 1.79 8.16 1.05
N SER A 27 2.15 7.23 1.93
CA SER A 27 2.45 7.55 3.33
C SER A 27 3.65 8.49 3.46
N LEU A 28 4.70 8.24 2.67
CA LEU A 28 5.88 9.10 2.61
C LEU A 28 5.58 10.47 1.99
N ALA A 29 4.78 10.51 0.92
CA ALA A 29 4.35 11.75 0.27
C ALA A 29 3.52 12.62 1.23
N ASN A 30 2.63 12.00 2.00
CA ASN A 30 1.87 12.67 3.05
C ASN A 30 2.79 13.25 4.14
N TRP A 31 3.85 12.54 4.54
CA TRP A 31 4.85 13.09 5.46
C TRP A 31 5.62 14.28 4.90
N PHE A 32 5.85 14.33 3.58
CA PHE A 32 6.45 15.49 2.92
C PHE A 32 5.47 16.64 2.68
N GLY A 33 4.20 16.50 3.10
CA GLY A 33 3.20 17.55 3.04
C GLY A 33 2.43 17.62 1.72
N VAL A 34 2.41 16.55 0.93
CA VAL A 34 1.53 16.44 -0.24
C VAL A 34 0.07 16.36 0.22
N GLU A 35 -0.80 17.16 -0.37
CA GLU A 35 -2.22 17.15 -0.07
C GLU A 35 -2.89 15.86 -0.54
N SER A 36 -3.92 15.41 0.19
CA SER A 36 -4.66 14.18 -0.12
C SER A 36 -5.36 14.22 -1.49
N GLU A 37 -5.70 15.42 -1.97
CA GLU A 37 -6.33 15.65 -3.29
C GLU A 37 -5.39 15.30 -4.44
N ASP A 38 -4.10 15.58 -4.28
CA ASP A 38 -3.06 15.26 -5.27
C ASP A 38 -2.68 13.77 -5.22
N MET A 39 -2.98 13.09 -4.12
CA MET A 39 -2.58 11.70 -3.90
C MET A 39 -3.22 10.74 -4.91
N SER A 40 -4.46 11.00 -5.35
CA SER A 40 -5.12 10.23 -6.41
C SER A 40 -4.47 10.41 -7.79
N THR A 41 -3.79 11.54 -8.03
CA THR A 41 -3.06 11.80 -9.27
C THR A 41 -1.69 11.12 -9.25
N LEU A 42 -1.00 11.17 -8.11
CA LEU A 42 0.33 10.57 -7.93
C LEU A 42 0.27 9.04 -7.82
N PHE A 43 -0.76 8.51 -7.16
CA PHE A 43 -0.94 7.08 -6.91
C PHE A 43 -2.37 6.64 -7.33
N PRO A 44 -2.61 6.40 -8.63
CA PRO A 44 -3.95 6.08 -9.14
C PRO A 44 -4.56 4.81 -8.54
N ASN A 45 -3.73 3.83 -8.16
CA ASN A 45 -4.21 2.58 -7.56
C ASN A 45 -4.44 2.70 -6.05
N LEU A 46 -4.11 3.82 -5.41
CA LEU A 46 -4.21 3.99 -3.97
C LEU A 46 -5.66 3.85 -3.49
N GLY A 47 -6.62 4.30 -4.30
CA GLY A 47 -8.05 4.17 -4.02
C GLY A 47 -8.53 2.72 -3.88
N ASN A 48 -7.80 1.73 -4.41
CA ASN A 48 -8.13 0.31 -4.22
C ASN A 48 -7.92 -0.18 -2.78
N PHE A 49 -7.16 0.57 -1.99
CA PHE A 49 -6.80 0.24 -0.60
C PHE A 49 -7.52 1.15 0.41
N ALA A 50 -8.26 2.15 -0.07
CA ALA A 50 -9.01 3.07 0.76
C ALA A 50 -10.28 2.41 1.31
N SER A 51 -10.54 2.60 2.60
CA SER A 51 -11.83 2.30 3.23
C SER A 51 -12.53 3.60 3.57
N GLY A 52 -13.28 4.14 2.60
CA GLY A 52 -13.99 5.41 2.72
C GLY A 52 -13.16 6.60 2.26
N ASP A 53 -12.10 6.95 2.99
CA ASP A 53 -11.23 8.11 2.69
C ASP A 53 -9.84 7.65 2.23
N ILE A 54 -9.21 8.40 1.31
CA ILE A 54 -7.89 8.05 0.77
C ILE A 54 -6.80 8.03 1.83
N SER A 55 -6.93 8.81 2.90
CA SER A 55 -6.03 8.81 4.05
C SER A 55 -5.98 7.47 4.78
N THR A 56 -7.04 6.65 4.70
CA THR A 56 -7.05 5.30 5.29
C THR A 56 -6.16 4.30 4.54
N SER A 57 -5.71 4.67 3.34
CA SER A 57 -4.79 3.86 2.53
C SER A 57 -3.34 3.98 3.01
N TYR A 58 -3.06 4.97 3.87
CA TYR A 58 -1.72 5.22 4.42
C TYR A 58 -1.36 4.18 5.48
N LEU A 59 -0.07 3.94 5.63
CA LEU A 59 0.49 3.03 6.61
C LEU A 59 0.64 3.74 7.95
N ASN A 60 0.15 3.09 9.00
CA ASN A 60 0.35 3.53 10.38
C ASN A 60 1.73 3.05 10.85
N PHE A 61 2.72 3.93 10.79
CA PHE A 61 4.09 3.65 11.25
C PHE A 61 4.31 3.98 12.75
N ILE A 62 3.26 4.34 13.48
CA ILE A 62 3.27 4.65 14.92
C ILE A 62 2.19 3.87 15.66
#